data_AF-A0A364Y351-F1
#
_entry.id   AF-A0A364Y351-F1
#
_cell.length_a   1.000
_cell.length_b   1.000
_cell.length_c   1.000
_cell.angle_alpha   90.00
_cell.angle_beta   90.00
_cell.angle_gamma   90.00
#
_symmetry.space_group_name_H-M   'P 1'
#
loop_
_entity.id
_entity.type
_entity.pdbx_description
1 polymer ?
#
loop_
_entity_poly.entity_id
_entity_poly.type
_entity_poly.pdbx_seq_one_letter_code
_entity_poly.pdbx_strand_id
1 'polypeptide(L)'
;MYLVEKEIRKTDQYELPVRKENRNATNYDVYPVHRIEEGKIGDGYASLAEALLGEQCIKLDGYVGIIFHDVREKLNQCFLAKGIEPMWVDVESAMCAQEQIDQQLSPFLGGDDPVFGKLCPLNLSDLFDKDKLTRLSQSPSTTMVIFYGTGASLVPVDGKLVFFDISKNEIQFRSRAGSVTNLGARAAGDAKQMYKRSFFVDWPILNRHVNSIKDEINFYVDGQRSSDITWIRGDVWRDSIASITRKPIRVRPWFEPGAWGGTWIKDNIEGLEQDVVNYAWSFELIVPENGVILESSGLMLETTFDSLMFLSGENILGSDFSTYGFQFPIRFDFLDTFNGGNLSVQCHPTQDYIQKTFGEKITQEETYYILDCQESALVYLGFQEGTTPAIFREALESSQERNVPLEIEKYVQVFPAAKHDLFLIPPGTVHASGNGNLVLEISSTPYIYTFKMYDWLRVGLDGEPRPLNIDRGMDNLVFERAGEKVKKELISKPLQLERQTGYELYHLPTHQEHLYDVHRYIIKTDVEVLTDGKAHVLSLVDGEQMDIIVDDEHFVFSFAETVVIPAATKRYTIKNLQNKPVMVVKAFIK
;
A
#
# COMPACT_ATOMS: atom_id res chain seq x y z
N MET A 1 22.38 -27.92 -22.68
CA MET A 1 22.54 -26.69 -21.90
C MET A 1 21.21 -26.52 -21.17
N TYR A 2 21.15 -26.88 -19.90
CA TYR A 2 19.91 -26.74 -19.12
C TYR A 2 19.62 -25.24 -19.06
N LEU A 3 18.54 -24.80 -19.71
CA LEU A 3 17.99 -23.46 -19.49
C LEU A 3 17.56 -23.47 -18.02
N VAL A 4 18.34 -22.78 -17.17
CA VAL A 4 17.89 -22.46 -15.82
C VAL A 4 16.64 -21.62 -16.02
N GLU A 5 15.47 -22.14 -15.66
CA GLU A 5 14.25 -21.35 -15.61
C GLU A 5 14.56 -20.11 -14.79
N LYS A 6 14.44 -18.94 -15.43
CA LYS A 6 14.71 -17.68 -14.76
C LYS A 6 13.62 -17.50 -13.71
N GLU A 7 14.03 -17.40 -12.46
CA GLU A 7 13.13 -17.17 -11.34
C GLU A 7 12.29 -15.91 -11.59
N ILE A 8 10.95 -16.02 -11.51
CA ILE A 8 10.04 -14.91 -11.82
C ILE A 8 10.01 -13.90 -10.66
N ARG A 9 10.09 -14.37 -9.42
CA ARG A 9 9.93 -13.57 -8.20
C ARG A 9 11.01 -13.95 -7.19
N LYS A 10 11.61 -12.96 -6.52
CA LYS A 10 12.64 -13.20 -5.49
C LYS A 10 12.07 -12.87 -4.12
N THR A 11 11.45 -13.88 -3.50
CA THR A 11 10.81 -13.82 -2.19
C THR A 11 10.52 -15.23 -1.70
N ASP A 12 10.52 -15.43 -0.39
CA ASP A 12 10.03 -16.67 0.23
C ASP A 12 8.51 -16.62 0.48
N GLN A 13 7.88 -15.46 0.30
CA GLN A 13 6.45 -15.29 0.56
C GLN A 13 5.58 -15.97 -0.50
N TYR A 14 4.45 -16.54 -0.04
CA TYR A 14 3.48 -17.22 -0.88
C TYR A 14 2.84 -16.32 -1.95
N GLU A 15 2.54 -16.90 -3.12
CA GLU A 15 1.66 -16.26 -4.09
C GLU A 15 0.22 -16.18 -3.54
N LEU A 16 -0.56 -15.19 -3.98
CA LEU A 16 -2.00 -15.19 -3.71
C LEU A 16 -2.63 -16.47 -4.29
N PRO A 17 -3.30 -17.31 -3.48
CA PRO A 17 -3.95 -18.51 -4.00
C PRO A 17 -5.01 -18.19 -5.07
N VAL A 18 -5.21 -19.08 -6.04
CA VAL A 18 -6.31 -18.92 -7.02
C VAL A 18 -7.67 -19.00 -6.34
N ARG A 19 -7.78 -19.85 -5.30
CA ARG A 19 -9.01 -20.08 -4.56
C ARG A 19 -8.86 -19.75 -3.08
N LYS A 20 -9.90 -19.19 -2.48
CA LYS A 20 -9.96 -18.98 -1.04
C LYS A 20 -10.02 -20.33 -0.34
N GLU A 21 -9.07 -20.57 0.57
CA GLU A 21 -9.14 -21.73 1.45
C GLU A 21 -10.28 -21.58 2.45
N ASN A 22 -11.00 -22.67 2.72
CA ASN A 22 -11.97 -22.74 3.81
C ASN A 22 -11.22 -22.82 5.15
N ARG A 23 -10.71 -21.68 5.63
CA ARG A 23 -10.18 -21.56 6.99
C ARG A 23 -11.28 -21.20 7.96
N ASN A 24 -11.14 -21.65 9.21
CA ASN A 24 -12.05 -21.24 10.28
C ASN A 24 -11.94 -19.72 10.47
N ALA A 25 -13.08 -19.03 10.46
CA ALA A 25 -13.19 -17.58 10.52
C ALA A 25 -12.84 -16.98 11.91
N THR A 26 -12.02 -17.66 12.72
CA THR A 26 -11.73 -17.29 14.12
C THR A 26 -10.43 -16.52 14.29
N ASN A 27 -9.57 -16.49 13.27
CA ASN A 27 -8.22 -15.93 13.33
C ASN A 27 -8.08 -14.76 12.34
N TYR A 28 -6.97 -14.01 12.43
CA TYR A 28 -6.61 -12.97 11.47
C TYR A 28 -6.56 -13.56 10.05
N ASP A 29 -7.24 -12.93 9.10
CA ASP A 29 -7.27 -13.36 7.69
C ASP A 29 -6.23 -12.59 6.87
N VAL A 30 -5.19 -13.27 6.37
CA VAL A 30 -4.20 -12.63 5.47
C VAL A 30 -4.70 -12.44 4.04
N TYR A 31 -5.85 -13.04 3.67
CA TYR A 31 -6.48 -12.91 2.35
C TYR A 31 -7.97 -12.54 2.46
N PRO A 32 -8.32 -11.38 3.03
CA PRO A 32 -9.70 -10.98 3.23
C PRO A 32 -10.43 -10.81 1.90
N VAL A 33 -11.59 -11.45 1.76
CA VAL A 33 -12.36 -11.48 0.51
C VAL A 33 -13.67 -10.71 0.60
N HIS A 34 -14.09 -10.13 -0.53
CA HIS A 34 -15.36 -9.43 -0.70
C HIS A 34 -16.19 -10.23 -1.68
N ARG A 35 -17.21 -10.91 -1.17
CA ARG A 35 -18.04 -11.81 -1.96
C ARG A 35 -18.90 -11.01 -2.95
N ILE A 36 -18.88 -11.46 -4.19
CA ILE A 36 -19.76 -10.98 -5.26
C ILE A 36 -20.67 -12.12 -5.72
N GLU A 37 -21.53 -11.85 -6.71
CA GLU A 37 -22.41 -12.89 -7.26
C GLU A 37 -21.59 -14.10 -7.75
N GLU A 38 -22.14 -15.30 -7.59
CA GLU A 38 -21.50 -16.56 -8.00
C GLU A 38 -21.25 -16.62 -9.53
N GLY A 39 -20.18 -17.31 -9.93
CA GLY A 39 -19.84 -17.55 -11.34
C GLY A 39 -19.42 -16.31 -12.14
N LYS A 40 -18.96 -15.24 -11.47
CA LYS A 40 -18.56 -13.98 -12.13
C LYS A 40 -17.06 -13.86 -12.39
N ILE A 41 -16.25 -14.65 -11.69
CA ILE A 41 -14.80 -14.73 -11.91
C ILE A 41 -14.51 -16.01 -12.69
N GLY A 42 -13.71 -15.89 -13.75
CA GLY A 42 -13.12 -17.01 -14.48
C GLY A 42 -11.65 -17.20 -14.11
N ASP A 43 -11.14 -18.41 -14.31
CA ASP A 43 -9.74 -18.77 -14.04
C ASP A 43 -9.03 -19.37 -15.27
N GLY A 44 -7.75 -19.07 -15.39
CA GLY A 44 -6.86 -19.58 -16.41
C GLY A 44 -7.00 -18.95 -17.80
N TYR A 45 -5.94 -19.08 -18.59
CA TYR A 45 -5.86 -18.53 -19.96
C TYR A 45 -6.84 -19.19 -20.93
N ALA A 46 -7.18 -20.47 -20.73
CA ALA A 46 -8.10 -21.18 -21.60
C ALA A 46 -9.52 -20.61 -21.54
N SER A 47 -10.01 -20.27 -20.34
CA SER A 47 -11.34 -19.67 -20.17
C SER A 47 -11.38 -18.22 -20.66
N LEU A 48 -10.28 -17.46 -20.47
CA LEU A 48 -10.16 -16.12 -21.03
C LEU A 48 -10.15 -16.15 -22.56
N ALA A 49 -9.39 -17.07 -23.16
CA ALA A 49 -9.36 -17.24 -24.62
C ALA A 49 -10.74 -17.60 -25.17
N GLU A 50 -11.51 -18.46 -24.47
CA GLU A 50 -12.89 -18.77 -24.81
C GLU A 50 -13.78 -17.52 -24.81
N ALA A 51 -13.64 -16.67 -23.80
CA ALA A 51 -14.41 -15.42 -23.68
C ALA A 51 -14.06 -14.38 -24.76
N LEU A 52 -12.89 -14.52 -25.40
CA LEU A 52 -12.41 -13.65 -26.46
C LEU A 52 -12.66 -14.21 -27.87
N LEU A 53 -13.25 -15.39 -28.00
CA LEU A 53 -13.57 -15.97 -29.31
C LEU A 53 -14.57 -15.09 -30.09
N GLY A 54 -14.34 -14.99 -31.39
CA GLY A 54 -15.18 -14.19 -32.31
C GLY A 54 -14.76 -12.72 -32.43
N GLU A 55 -13.92 -12.23 -31.52
CA GLU A 55 -13.37 -10.88 -31.60
C GLU A 55 -12.31 -10.77 -32.70
N GLN A 56 -12.40 -9.73 -33.52
CA GLN A 56 -11.45 -9.50 -34.61
C GLN A 56 -10.22 -8.70 -34.15
N CYS A 57 -10.39 -7.84 -33.15
CA CYS A 57 -9.34 -7.00 -32.60
C CYS A 57 -9.39 -7.01 -31.08
N ILE A 58 -8.26 -7.37 -30.46
CA ILE A 58 -8.09 -7.43 -29.01
C ILE A 58 -6.89 -6.55 -28.63
N LYS A 59 -7.03 -5.81 -27.53
CA LYS A 59 -5.98 -4.98 -26.94
C LYS A 59 -5.69 -5.53 -25.53
N LEU A 60 -4.54 -6.19 -25.36
CA LEU A 60 -4.04 -6.65 -24.07
C LEU A 60 -3.14 -5.56 -23.47
N ASP A 61 -3.76 -4.65 -22.74
CA ASP A 61 -3.06 -3.60 -22.00
C ASP A 61 -2.82 -4.07 -20.56
N GLY A 62 -1.96 -3.39 -19.81
CA GLY A 62 -1.70 -3.77 -18.44
C GLY A 62 -0.59 -2.98 -17.78
N TYR A 63 -0.48 -3.20 -16.48
CA TYR A 63 0.46 -2.50 -15.61
C TYR A 63 1.90 -2.99 -15.82
N VAL A 64 2.88 -2.16 -15.45
CA VAL A 64 4.29 -2.57 -15.43
C VAL A 64 4.48 -3.73 -14.45
N GLY A 65 5.27 -4.73 -14.84
CA GLY A 65 5.45 -5.96 -14.06
C GLY A 65 4.71 -7.18 -14.60
N ILE A 66 3.75 -6.99 -15.53
CA ILE A 66 3.18 -8.07 -16.32
C ILE A 66 4.22 -8.55 -17.35
N ILE A 67 4.47 -9.86 -17.39
CA ILE A 67 5.37 -10.48 -18.37
C ILE A 67 4.53 -10.82 -19.62
N PHE A 68 4.34 -9.82 -20.47
CA PHE A 68 3.47 -9.90 -21.63
C PHE A 68 3.86 -10.98 -22.65
N HIS A 69 5.16 -11.33 -22.72
CA HIS A 69 5.64 -12.45 -23.51
C HIS A 69 4.94 -13.77 -23.10
N ASP A 70 4.90 -14.05 -21.80
CA ASP A 70 4.29 -15.28 -21.26
C ASP A 70 2.77 -15.27 -21.45
N VAL A 71 2.13 -14.11 -21.27
CA VAL A 71 0.71 -13.92 -21.57
C VAL A 71 0.42 -14.25 -23.02
N ARG A 72 1.22 -13.73 -23.95
CA ARG A 72 1.11 -14.02 -25.38
C ARG A 72 1.29 -15.50 -25.67
N GLU A 73 2.32 -16.15 -25.14
CA GLU A 73 2.57 -17.57 -25.38
C GLU A 73 1.40 -18.44 -24.90
N LYS A 74 0.93 -18.23 -23.67
CA LYS A 74 -0.16 -19.02 -23.07
C LYS A 74 -1.49 -18.81 -23.83
N LEU A 75 -1.87 -17.56 -24.13
CA LEU A 75 -3.09 -17.30 -24.91
C LEU A 75 -2.98 -17.82 -26.34
N ASN A 76 -1.81 -17.70 -26.98
CA ASN A 76 -1.61 -18.20 -28.34
C ASN A 76 -1.79 -19.72 -28.39
N GLN A 77 -1.28 -20.47 -27.40
CA GLN A 77 -1.53 -21.90 -27.29
C GLN A 77 -3.04 -22.21 -27.18
N CYS A 78 -3.79 -21.43 -26.39
CA CYS A 78 -5.23 -21.60 -26.26
C CYS A 78 -5.97 -21.31 -27.59
N PHE A 79 -5.62 -20.24 -28.31
CA PHE A 79 -6.24 -19.92 -29.61
C PHE A 79 -5.91 -20.97 -30.69
N LEU A 80 -4.66 -21.42 -30.77
CA LEU A 80 -4.25 -22.47 -31.70
C LEU A 80 -5.00 -23.79 -31.43
N ALA A 81 -5.24 -24.14 -30.17
CA ALA A 81 -6.05 -25.30 -29.80
C ALA A 81 -7.52 -25.18 -30.28
N LYS A 82 -8.00 -23.97 -30.57
CA LYS A 82 -9.31 -23.68 -31.16
C LYS A 82 -9.27 -23.49 -32.68
N GLY A 83 -8.12 -23.71 -33.31
CA GLY A 83 -7.92 -23.53 -34.75
C GLY A 83 -7.86 -22.07 -35.21
N ILE A 84 -7.55 -21.14 -34.29
CA ILE A 84 -7.37 -19.71 -34.58
C ILE A 84 -5.89 -19.40 -34.51
N GLU A 85 -5.36 -18.78 -35.56
CA GLU A 85 -3.98 -18.28 -35.61
C GLU A 85 -4.02 -16.73 -35.57
N PRO A 86 -3.91 -16.13 -34.37
CA PRO A 86 -3.94 -14.69 -34.23
C PRO A 86 -2.63 -14.04 -34.69
N MET A 87 -2.74 -12.84 -35.26
CA MET A 87 -1.61 -11.96 -35.49
C MET A 87 -1.31 -11.17 -34.21
N TRP A 88 -0.11 -11.37 -33.65
CA TRP A 88 0.34 -10.64 -32.47
C TRP A 88 1.14 -9.40 -32.86
N VAL A 89 0.76 -8.24 -32.31
CA VAL A 89 1.41 -6.96 -32.54
C VAL A 89 1.93 -6.41 -31.22
N ASP A 90 3.25 -6.35 -31.09
CA ASP A 90 3.93 -5.79 -29.91
C ASP A 90 3.88 -4.26 -29.96
N VAL A 91 3.15 -3.67 -29.01
CA VAL A 91 2.97 -2.21 -28.95
C VAL A 91 4.21 -1.49 -28.42
N GLU A 92 5.11 -2.17 -27.71
CA GLU A 92 6.36 -1.58 -27.23
C GLU A 92 7.26 -1.15 -28.40
N SER A 93 7.08 -1.76 -29.58
CA SER A 93 7.75 -1.31 -30.83
C SER A 93 7.42 0.14 -31.23
N ALA A 94 6.29 0.68 -30.74
CA ALA A 94 5.89 2.06 -30.95
C ALA A 94 6.38 3.03 -29.85
N MET A 95 7.04 2.55 -28.79
CA MET A 95 7.63 3.44 -27.79
C MET A 95 8.73 4.32 -28.39
N CYS A 96 8.94 5.47 -27.76
CA CYS A 96 10.12 6.30 -27.97
C CYS A 96 11.38 5.52 -27.59
N ALA A 97 12.53 5.90 -28.15
CA ALA A 97 13.80 5.26 -27.79
C ALA A 97 14.08 5.43 -26.28
N GLN A 98 14.67 4.41 -25.65
CA GLN A 98 14.98 4.43 -24.21
C GLN A 98 15.70 5.72 -23.81
N GLU A 99 16.68 6.16 -24.61
CA GLU A 99 17.48 7.35 -24.35
C GLU A 99 16.62 8.63 -24.30
N GLN A 100 15.58 8.71 -25.14
CA GLN A 100 14.62 9.82 -25.15
C GLN A 100 13.66 9.74 -23.96
N ILE A 101 13.24 8.54 -23.57
CA ILE A 101 12.40 8.32 -22.39
C ILE A 101 13.20 8.72 -21.14
N ASP A 102 14.40 8.18 -20.96
CA ASP A 102 15.27 8.49 -19.82
C ASP A 102 15.54 10.00 -19.71
N GLN A 103 15.75 10.70 -20.82
CA GLN A 103 15.87 12.16 -20.83
C GLN A 103 14.61 12.86 -20.32
N GLN A 104 13.43 12.45 -20.77
CA GLN A 104 12.14 13.00 -20.32
C GLN A 104 11.86 12.73 -18.84
N LEU A 105 12.28 11.55 -18.34
CA LEU A 105 12.03 11.13 -16.97
C LEU A 105 13.06 11.69 -15.96
N SER A 106 14.28 12.01 -16.42
CA SER A 106 15.38 12.48 -15.56
C SER A 106 15.03 13.59 -14.55
N PRO A 107 14.17 14.59 -14.86
CA PRO A 107 13.84 15.64 -13.88
C PRO A 107 13.05 15.14 -12.66
N PHE A 108 12.43 13.97 -12.76
CA PHE A 108 11.57 13.38 -11.72
C PHE A 108 12.30 12.34 -10.87
N LEU A 109 13.49 11.90 -11.31
CA LEU A 109 14.27 10.90 -10.61
C LEU A 109 15.11 11.48 -9.47
N GLY A 110 15.18 12.79 -9.26
CA GLY A 110 15.94 13.36 -8.13
C GLY A 110 17.47 13.17 -8.21
N GLY A 111 18.02 12.88 -9.40
CA GLY A 111 19.45 12.68 -9.61
C GLY A 111 20.00 11.47 -8.84
N ASP A 112 21.13 11.67 -8.15
CA ASP A 112 21.85 10.62 -7.40
C ASP A 112 21.25 10.32 -6.03
N ASP A 113 20.12 10.93 -5.66
CA ASP A 113 19.44 10.64 -4.40
C ASP A 113 19.08 9.13 -4.35
N PRO A 114 19.41 8.37 -3.30
CA PRO A 114 19.16 6.93 -3.30
C PRO A 114 17.69 6.56 -3.11
N VAL A 115 16.85 7.49 -2.62
CA VAL A 115 15.48 7.19 -2.15
C VAL A 115 14.43 8.06 -2.83
N PHE A 116 14.68 9.35 -3.01
CA PHE A 116 13.63 10.32 -3.30
C PHE A 116 13.67 10.86 -4.73
N GLY A 117 12.48 11.00 -5.32
CA GLY A 117 12.22 11.67 -6.58
C GLY A 117 11.05 12.66 -6.46
N LYS A 118 10.43 12.98 -7.58
CA LYS A 118 9.22 13.81 -7.68
C LYS A 118 8.17 13.09 -8.50
N LEU A 119 6.90 13.24 -8.16
CA LEU A 119 5.81 12.64 -8.93
C LEU A 119 5.84 13.12 -10.39
N CYS A 120 5.92 12.18 -11.33
CA CYS A 120 5.95 12.45 -12.76
C CYS A 120 4.56 12.84 -13.27
N PRO A 121 4.40 13.99 -13.95
CA PRO A 121 3.13 14.44 -14.51
C PRO A 121 2.83 13.91 -15.92
N LEU A 122 3.78 13.25 -16.59
CA LEU A 122 3.64 12.78 -17.98
C LEU A 122 2.61 11.67 -18.13
N ASN A 123 1.86 11.62 -19.22
CA ASN A 123 0.95 10.50 -19.51
C ASN A 123 1.67 9.35 -20.22
N LEU A 124 1.10 8.14 -20.17
CA LEU A 124 1.72 6.98 -20.82
C LEU A 124 1.93 7.25 -22.32
N SER A 125 0.97 7.93 -22.96
CA SER A 125 1.06 8.36 -24.36
C SER A 125 2.27 9.23 -24.69
N ASP A 126 2.84 9.94 -23.72
CA ASP A 126 4.02 10.80 -23.93
C ASP A 126 5.29 9.96 -24.14
N LEU A 127 5.26 8.69 -23.74
CA LEU A 127 6.36 7.73 -23.94
C LEU A 127 6.28 6.99 -25.30
N PHE A 128 5.26 7.28 -26.12
CA PHE A 128 5.03 6.64 -27.41
C PHE A 128 5.19 7.59 -28.59
N ASP A 129 5.65 7.04 -29.71
CA ASP A 129 5.66 7.71 -31.01
C ASP A 129 4.29 7.55 -31.66
N LYS A 130 3.58 8.67 -31.85
CA LYS A 130 2.21 8.71 -32.38
C LYS A 130 2.11 8.18 -33.82
N ASP A 131 3.13 8.41 -34.64
CA ASP A 131 3.15 7.94 -36.03
C ASP A 131 3.41 6.43 -36.09
N LYS A 132 4.20 5.89 -35.15
CA LYS A 132 4.34 4.44 -34.99
C LYS A 132 3.04 3.80 -34.52
N LEU A 133 2.37 4.35 -33.50
CA LEU A 133 1.07 3.85 -33.04
C LEU A 133 0.03 3.83 -34.17
N THR A 134 -0.03 4.89 -34.97
CA THR A 134 -0.93 4.97 -36.13
C THR A 134 -0.57 3.95 -37.21
N ARG A 135 0.71 3.62 -37.40
CA ARG A 135 1.11 2.56 -38.34
C ARG A 135 0.73 1.17 -37.84
N LEU A 136 0.76 0.92 -36.54
CA LEU A 136 0.32 -0.37 -35.97
C LEU A 136 -1.15 -0.66 -36.28
N SER A 137 -2.02 0.37 -36.21
CA SER A 137 -3.46 0.21 -36.47
C SER A 137 -3.82 -0.06 -37.95
N GLN A 138 -2.89 0.18 -38.87
CA GLN A 138 -3.11 0.00 -40.31
C GLN A 138 -2.86 -1.43 -40.80
N SER A 139 -2.52 -2.37 -39.91
CA SER A 139 -2.25 -3.77 -40.27
C SER A 139 -3.52 -4.43 -40.81
N PRO A 140 -3.63 -4.70 -42.13
CA PRO A 140 -4.81 -5.32 -42.69
C PRO A 140 -4.75 -6.81 -42.36
N SER A 141 -5.75 -7.32 -41.65
CA SER A 141 -5.81 -8.75 -41.32
C SER A 141 -7.19 -9.31 -41.60
N THR A 142 -7.22 -10.48 -42.25
CA THR A 142 -8.40 -11.35 -42.35
C THR A 142 -8.49 -12.31 -41.15
N THR A 143 -7.55 -12.23 -40.21
CA THR A 143 -7.46 -13.03 -38.99
C THR A 143 -7.52 -12.11 -37.76
N MET A 144 -7.82 -12.70 -36.60
CA MET A 144 -7.80 -12.00 -35.31
C MET A 144 -6.47 -11.29 -35.08
N VAL A 145 -6.48 -10.01 -34.73
CA VAL A 145 -5.30 -9.21 -34.38
C VAL A 145 -5.31 -8.93 -32.88
N ILE A 146 -4.16 -9.16 -32.24
CA ILE A 146 -3.97 -8.93 -30.81
C ILE A 146 -2.81 -7.97 -30.60
N PHE A 147 -3.13 -6.75 -30.19
CA PHE A 147 -2.16 -5.76 -29.72
C PHE A 147 -1.84 -6.06 -28.27
N TYR A 148 -0.57 -6.20 -27.91
CA TYR A 148 -0.18 -6.59 -26.55
C TYR A 148 1.02 -5.80 -26.06
N GLY A 149 1.06 -5.53 -24.75
CA GLY A 149 2.07 -4.75 -24.07
C GLY A 149 1.46 -3.56 -23.30
N THR A 150 2.20 -3.01 -22.35
CA THR A 150 1.75 -1.82 -21.62
C THR A 150 1.53 -0.66 -22.58
N GLY A 151 0.32 -0.09 -22.59
CA GLY A 151 -0.10 0.94 -23.53
C GLY A 151 -0.83 0.42 -24.77
N ALA A 152 -1.23 -0.86 -24.82
CA ALA A 152 -1.94 -1.41 -25.98
C ALA A 152 -3.27 -0.70 -26.28
N SER A 153 -3.92 -0.10 -25.29
CA SER A 153 -5.13 0.71 -25.51
C SER A 153 -4.88 2.00 -26.30
N LEU A 154 -3.62 2.48 -26.38
CA LEU A 154 -3.23 3.69 -27.12
C LEU A 154 -3.19 3.49 -28.64
N VAL A 155 -3.21 2.25 -29.12
CA VAL A 155 -3.30 1.99 -30.56
C VAL A 155 -4.69 2.45 -31.04
N PRO A 156 -4.78 3.33 -32.06
CA PRO A 156 -6.04 3.96 -32.46
C PRO A 156 -6.88 3.01 -33.32
N VAL A 157 -7.37 1.94 -32.69
CA VAL A 157 -8.20 0.88 -33.27
C VAL A 157 -9.26 0.43 -32.27
N ASP A 158 -10.47 0.20 -32.79
CA ASP A 158 -11.57 -0.36 -32.02
C ASP A 158 -11.33 -1.85 -31.78
N GLY A 159 -11.53 -2.31 -30.55
CA GLY A 159 -11.33 -3.70 -30.18
C GLY A 159 -11.60 -3.93 -28.70
N LYS A 160 -11.69 -5.20 -28.31
CA LYS A 160 -11.89 -5.55 -26.89
C LYS A 160 -10.65 -5.25 -26.08
N LEU A 161 -10.82 -4.47 -25.02
CA LEU A 161 -9.77 -4.15 -24.07
C LEU A 161 -9.75 -5.17 -22.93
N VAL A 162 -8.64 -5.88 -22.81
CA VAL A 162 -8.31 -6.76 -21.69
C VAL A 162 -7.20 -6.08 -20.91
N PHE A 163 -7.43 -5.75 -19.64
CA PHE A 163 -6.47 -5.08 -18.79
C PHE A 163 -5.88 -6.06 -17.78
N PHE A 164 -4.57 -6.27 -17.82
CA PHE A 164 -3.82 -7.07 -16.85
C PHE A 164 -3.29 -6.17 -15.73
N ASP A 165 -3.81 -6.35 -14.53
CA ASP A 165 -3.31 -5.69 -13.33
C ASP A 165 -2.42 -6.63 -12.51
N ILE A 166 -1.60 -6.03 -11.65
CA ILE A 166 -0.68 -6.72 -10.75
C ILE A 166 -0.48 -5.88 -9.49
N SER A 167 -0.44 -6.56 -8.35
CA SER A 167 -0.17 -5.91 -7.07
C SER A 167 1.25 -5.34 -7.03
N LYS A 168 1.44 -4.15 -6.48
CA LYS A 168 2.74 -3.45 -6.51
C LYS A 168 3.82 -4.20 -5.74
N ASN A 169 3.40 -4.88 -4.69
CA ASN A 169 4.20 -5.75 -3.88
C ASN A 169 4.78 -6.92 -4.72
N GLU A 170 4.01 -7.47 -5.67
CA GLU A 170 4.49 -8.45 -6.64
C GLU A 170 5.47 -7.85 -7.65
N ILE A 171 5.23 -6.62 -8.12
CA ILE A 171 6.17 -5.89 -8.99
C ILE A 171 7.54 -5.79 -8.31
N GLN A 172 7.57 -5.53 -7.00
CA GLN A 172 8.82 -5.47 -6.22
C GLN A 172 9.54 -6.82 -6.21
N PHE A 173 8.84 -7.94 -5.97
CA PHE A 173 9.46 -9.26 -5.99
C PHE A 173 10.01 -9.64 -7.36
N ARG A 174 9.28 -9.31 -8.43
CA ARG A 174 9.74 -9.51 -9.82
C ARG A 174 10.93 -8.63 -10.17
N SER A 175 10.95 -7.39 -9.69
CA SER A 175 12.09 -6.46 -9.82
C SER A 175 13.34 -7.01 -9.13
N ARG A 176 13.22 -7.53 -7.90
CA ARG A 176 14.32 -8.17 -7.16
C ARG A 176 14.87 -9.43 -7.86
N ALA A 177 14.04 -10.14 -8.62
CA ALA A 177 14.45 -11.26 -9.47
C ALA A 177 15.05 -10.82 -10.83
N GLY A 178 14.90 -9.54 -11.20
CA GLY A 178 15.27 -9.03 -12.51
C GLY A 178 14.44 -9.63 -13.65
N SER A 179 13.21 -10.07 -13.37
CA SER A 179 12.30 -10.68 -14.36
C SER A 179 11.47 -9.65 -15.12
N VAL A 180 11.39 -8.41 -14.62
CA VAL A 180 10.64 -7.30 -15.21
C VAL A 180 11.53 -6.07 -15.36
N THR A 181 11.06 -5.07 -16.10
CA THR A 181 11.75 -3.79 -16.30
C THR A 181 10.81 -2.63 -15.99
N ASN A 182 11.37 -1.43 -15.77
CA ASN A 182 10.60 -0.19 -15.75
C ASN A 182 10.15 0.21 -17.17
N LEU A 183 9.15 1.09 -17.28
CA LEU A 183 8.56 1.49 -18.57
C LEU A 183 9.59 1.94 -19.62
N GLY A 184 9.67 1.24 -20.75
CA GLY A 184 10.59 1.58 -21.84
C GLY A 184 12.07 1.30 -21.56
N ALA A 185 12.40 0.67 -20.43
CA ALA A 185 13.75 0.20 -20.15
C ALA A 185 14.01 -1.15 -20.83
N ARG A 186 15.17 -1.29 -21.49
CA ARG A 186 15.54 -2.52 -22.23
C ARG A 186 16.01 -3.67 -21.33
N ALA A 187 16.37 -3.39 -20.08
CA ALA A 187 16.89 -4.38 -19.14
C ALA A 187 16.51 -4.02 -17.70
N ALA A 188 16.51 -5.02 -16.82
CA ALA A 188 16.32 -4.82 -15.40
C ALA A 188 17.51 -4.06 -14.80
N GLY A 189 17.22 -3.10 -13.93
CA GLY A 189 18.22 -2.34 -13.17
C GLY A 189 18.42 -2.90 -11.76
N ASP A 190 19.09 -2.11 -10.91
CA ASP A 190 19.11 -2.36 -9.47
C ASP A 190 17.70 -2.23 -8.88
N ALA A 191 17.28 -3.17 -8.04
CA ALA A 191 15.91 -3.24 -7.54
C ALA A 191 15.49 -2.00 -6.73
N LYS A 192 16.41 -1.36 -5.98
CA LYS A 192 16.11 -0.14 -5.22
C LYS A 192 15.89 1.04 -6.16
N GLN A 193 16.72 1.17 -7.19
CA GLN A 193 16.55 2.21 -8.21
C GLN A 193 15.29 1.99 -9.05
N MET A 194 14.97 0.74 -9.38
CA MET A 194 13.73 0.38 -10.06
C MET A 194 12.51 0.74 -9.21
N TYR A 195 12.51 0.41 -7.91
CA TYR A 195 11.42 0.77 -7.00
C TYR A 195 11.23 2.28 -6.90
N LYS A 196 12.32 3.03 -6.71
CA LYS A 196 12.28 4.50 -6.69
C LYS A 196 11.66 5.04 -7.98
N ARG A 197 12.12 4.58 -9.15
CA ARG A 197 11.55 4.97 -10.44
C ARG A 197 10.08 4.57 -10.53
N SER A 198 9.69 3.38 -10.10
CA SER A 198 8.31 2.94 -10.10
C SER A 198 7.41 3.86 -9.26
N PHE A 199 7.83 4.17 -8.02
CA PHE A 199 7.07 5.01 -7.11
C PHE A 199 6.84 6.43 -7.66
N PHE A 200 7.90 7.08 -8.14
CA PHE A 200 7.83 8.48 -8.56
C PHE A 200 7.40 8.66 -10.01
N VAL A 201 7.58 7.65 -10.86
CA VAL A 201 7.41 7.77 -12.31
C VAL A 201 6.41 6.76 -12.84
N ASP A 202 6.74 5.48 -12.85
CA ASP A 202 5.96 4.50 -13.62
C ASP A 202 4.54 4.34 -13.04
N TRP A 203 4.39 4.22 -11.72
CA TRP A 203 3.09 4.05 -11.09
C TRP A 203 2.19 5.29 -11.23
N PRO A 204 2.65 6.54 -11.01
CA PRO A 204 1.85 7.72 -11.32
C PRO A 204 1.41 7.80 -12.79
N ILE A 205 2.29 7.45 -13.74
CA ILE A 205 1.97 7.39 -15.18
C ILE A 205 0.86 6.38 -15.44
N LEU A 206 1.01 5.17 -14.91
CA LEU A 206 0.08 4.07 -15.16
C LEU A 206 -1.24 4.24 -14.42
N ASN A 207 -1.23 4.77 -13.21
CA ASN A 207 -2.45 5.09 -12.47
C ASN A 207 -3.33 6.08 -13.25
N ARG A 208 -2.74 7.10 -13.86
CA ARG A 208 -3.46 8.03 -14.74
C ARG A 208 -3.96 7.34 -16.01
N HIS A 209 -3.16 6.43 -16.59
CA HIS A 209 -3.55 5.63 -17.75
C HIS A 209 -4.78 4.76 -17.43
N VAL A 210 -4.71 3.93 -16.38
CA VAL A 210 -5.81 3.07 -15.92
C VAL A 210 -7.06 3.89 -15.65
N ASN A 211 -6.93 5.01 -14.92
CA ASN A 211 -8.06 5.88 -14.64
C ASN A 211 -8.70 6.44 -15.92
N SER A 212 -7.92 6.71 -16.97
CA SER A 212 -8.44 7.21 -18.24
C SER A 212 -9.19 6.17 -19.08
N ILE A 213 -8.85 4.88 -18.93
CA ILE A 213 -9.43 3.78 -19.74
C ILE A 213 -10.40 2.88 -18.97
N LYS A 214 -10.56 3.07 -17.65
CA LYS A 214 -11.33 2.17 -16.76
C LYS A 214 -12.74 1.82 -17.24
N ASP A 215 -13.40 2.75 -17.93
CA ASP A 215 -14.76 2.60 -18.44
C ASP A 215 -14.80 1.76 -19.75
N GLU A 216 -13.68 1.70 -20.46
CA GLU A 216 -13.51 0.95 -21.72
C GLU A 216 -13.04 -0.49 -21.49
N ILE A 217 -12.52 -0.81 -20.30
CA ILE A 217 -12.06 -2.16 -19.95
C ILE A 217 -13.23 -3.15 -20.10
N ASN A 218 -13.06 -4.14 -20.99
CA ASN A 218 -14.03 -5.20 -21.23
C ASN A 218 -13.75 -6.44 -20.38
N PHE A 219 -12.49 -6.70 -20.06
CA PHE A 219 -12.06 -7.76 -19.16
C PHE A 219 -10.94 -7.22 -18.26
N TYR A 220 -11.09 -7.39 -16.95
CA TYR A 220 -10.06 -7.08 -15.97
C TYR A 220 -9.44 -8.39 -15.49
N VAL A 221 -8.12 -8.46 -15.50
CA VAL A 221 -7.36 -9.69 -15.22
C VAL A 221 -6.39 -9.41 -14.07
N ASP A 222 -6.44 -10.26 -13.05
CA ASP A 222 -5.39 -10.34 -12.03
C ASP A 222 -4.29 -11.27 -12.56
N GLY A 223 -3.16 -10.65 -12.94
CA GLY A 223 -1.99 -11.30 -13.54
C GLY A 223 -0.82 -11.51 -12.58
N GLN A 224 -1.04 -11.43 -11.26
CA GLN A 224 0.05 -11.44 -10.28
C GLN A 224 0.66 -12.83 -10.03
N ARG A 225 -0.07 -13.91 -10.35
CA ARG A 225 0.42 -15.29 -10.16
C ARG A 225 1.36 -15.67 -11.30
N SER A 226 2.35 -16.51 -11.00
CA SER A 226 3.38 -16.87 -11.99
C SER A 226 2.85 -17.81 -13.07
N SER A 227 1.98 -18.76 -12.70
CA SER A 227 1.47 -19.79 -13.62
C SER A 227 0.06 -19.49 -14.15
N ASP A 228 -0.76 -18.78 -13.39
CA ASP A 228 -2.20 -18.72 -13.59
C ASP A 228 -2.76 -17.29 -13.62
N ILE A 229 -4.01 -17.15 -14.02
CA ILE A 229 -4.74 -15.87 -13.97
C ILE A 229 -6.14 -16.07 -13.44
N THR A 230 -6.72 -15.00 -12.89
CA THR A 230 -8.16 -14.88 -12.68
C THR A 230 -8.64 -13.63 -13.40
N TRP A 231 -9.85 -13.68 -13.96
CA TRP A 231 -10.39 -12.56 -14.72
C TRP A 231 -11.88 -12.38 -14.49
N ILE A 232 -12.35 -11.16 -14.74
CA ILE A 232 -13.74 -10.76 -14.59
C ILE A 232 -14.13 -9.86 -15.77
N ARG A 233 -15.39 -9.89 -16.19
CA ARG A 233 -15.89 -8.93 -17.17
C ARG A 233 -15.86 -7.52 -16.57
N GLY A 234 -15.46 -6.53 -17.38
CA GLY A 234 -15.26 -5.17 -16.92
C GLY A 234 -16.52 -4.48 -16.41
N ASP A 235 -17.70 -4.80 -16.96
CA ASP A 235 -18.97 -4.31 -16.42
C ASP A 235 -19.25 -4.88 -15.02
N VAL A 236 -19.07 -6.19 -14.86
CA VAL A 236 -19.24 -6.86 -13.56
C VAL A 236 -18.21 -6.37 -12.54
N TRP A 237 -16.97 -6.11 -12.95
CA TRP A 237 -15.93 -5.53 -12.10
C TRP A 237 -16.32 -4.16 -11.55
N ARG A 238 -16.79 -3.24 -12.42
CA ARG A 238 -17.25 -1.91 -12.01
C ARG A 238 -18.47 -1.98 -11.08
N ASP A 239 -19.45 -2.83 -11.41
CA ASP A 239 -20.64 -3.05 -10.58
C ASP A 239 -20.28 -3.65 -9.20
N SER A 240 -19.32 -4.58 -9.18
CA SER A 240 -18.81 -5.18 -7.94
C SER A 240 -18.16 -4.13 -7.05
N ILE A 241 -17.30 -3.27 -7.59
CA ILE A 241 -16.68 -2.17 -6.85
C ILE A 241 -17.73 -1.20 -6.30
N ALA A 242 -18.72 -0.82 -7.10
CA ALA A 242 -19.80 0.05 -6.65
C ALA A 242 -20.65 -0.55 -5.52
N SER A 243 -20.74 -1.89 -5.46
CA SER A 243 -21.45 -2.62 -4.40
C SER A 243 -20.63 -2.70 -3.10
N ILE A 244 -19.38 -3.14 -3.18
CA ILE A 244 -18.54 -3.35 -1.98
C ILE A 244 -18.20 -2.01 -1.29
N THR A 245 -18.16 -0.90 -2.03
CA THR A 245 -17.86 0.44 -1.50
C THR A 245 -19.01 1.08 -0.71
N ARG A 246 -20.07 0.31 -0.41
CA ARG A 246 -21.14 0.67 0.53
C ARG A 246 -21.06 -0.11 1.85
N LYS A 247 -20.12 -1.04 1.95
CA LYS A 247 -19.94 -2.00 3.05
C LYS A 247 -18.52 -1.87 3.62
N PRO A 248 -18.21 -2.52 4.76
CA PRO A 248 -16.83 -2.56 5.27
C PRO A 248 -15.88 -3.15 4.23
N ILE A 249 -14.76 -2.47 3.97
CA ILE A 249 -13.72 -2.89 3.02
C ILE A 249 -12.45 -3.19 3.79
N ARG A 250 -11.89 -4.38 3.57
CA ARG A 250 -10.56 -4.71 4.04
C ARG A 250 -9.62 -4.90 2.85
N VAL A 251 -8.44 -4.30 2.91
CA VAL A 251 -7.44 -4.52 1.87
C VAL A 251 -6.69 -5.83 2.12
N ARG A 252 -6.04 -6.39 1.10
CA ARG A 252 -5.11 -7.49 1.30
C ARG A 252 -3.85 -6.93 1.99
N PRO A 253 -3.56 -7.31 3.24
CA PRO A 253 -2.33 -6.89 3.89
C PRO A 253 -1.12 -7.52 3.19
N TRP A 254 0.03 -6.87 3.33
CA TRP A 254 1.33 -7.43 2.94
C TRP A 254 2.31 -7.22 4.08
N PHE A 255 3.30 -8.10 4.18
CA PHE A 255 4.25 -8.11 5.28
C PHE A 255 5.65 -8.08 4.72
N GLU A 256 6.55 -7.27 5.30
CA GLU A 256 7.91 -7.11 4.78
C GLU A 256 8.95 -7.28 5.89
N PRO A 257 10.00 -8.10 5.67
CA PRO A 257 11.13 -8.19 6.59
C PRO A 257 11.93 -6.88 6.63
N GLY A 258 12.56 -6.61 7.76
CA GLY A 258 13.35 -5.38 7.93
C GLY A 258 14.51 -5.53 8.90
N ALA A 259 15.45 -4.59 8.81
CA ALA A 259 16.68 -4.59 9.62
C ALA A 259 16.45 -4.44 11.14
N TRP A 260 15.26 -4.02 11.54
CA TRP A 260 14.85 -3.85 12.94
C TRP A 260 13.73 -4.82 13.34
N GLY A 261 13.24 -5.61 12.38
CA GLY A 261 11.99 -6.36 12.52
C GLY A 261 12.00 -7.38 13.63
N GLY A 262 10.85 -7.49 14.27
CA GLY A 262 10.58 -8.40 15.37
C GLY A 262 9.90 -9.70 14.95
N THR A 263 9.40 -10.43 15.96
CA THR A 263 8.76 -11.74 15.75
C THR A 263 7.29 -11.76 16.13
N TRP A 264 6.71 -10.68 16.68
CA TRP A 264 5.31 -10.69 17.11
C TRP A 264 4.36 -11.04 15.96
N ILE A 265 4.52 -10.42 14.79
CA ILE A 265 3.68 -10.69 13.61
C ILE A 265 3.83 -12.15 13.19
N LYS A 266 5.08 -12.61 13.12
CA LYS A 266 5.41 -13.99 12.72
C LYS A 266 4.79 -15.03 13.66
N ASP A 267 4.81 -14.75 14.96
CA ASP A 267 4.38 -15.65 16.02
C ASP A 267 2.85 -15.66 16.22
N ASN A 268 2.14 -14.58 15.85
CA ASN A 268 0.71 -14.39 16.14
C ASN A 268 -0.20 -14.35 14.91
N ILE A 269 0.33 -14.13 13.69
CA ILE A 269 -0.46 -14.11 12.45
C ILE A 269 -0.25 -15.41 11.66
N GLU A 270 -1.29 -16.21 11.58
CA GLU A 270 -1.30 -17.46 10.82
C GLU A 270 -1.39 -17.21 9.30
N GLY A 271 -0.84 -18.14 8.51
CA GLY A 271 -0.89 -18.07 7.05
C GLY A 271 0.27 -17.31 6.39
N LEU A 272 1.16 -16.72 7.19
CA LEU A 272 2.42 -16.16 6.73
C LEU A 272 3.49 -17.23 6.55
N GLU A 273 4.44 -16.96 5.65
CA GLU A 273 5.66 -17.76 5.55
C GLU A 273 6.43 -17.70 6.87
N GLN A 274 6.95 -18.85 7.32
CA GLN A 274 7.65 -18.99 8.59
C GLN A 274 9.17 -19.08 8.40
N ASP A 275 9.66 -19.35 7.18
CA ASP A 275 11.09 -19.31 6.85
C ASP A 275 11.60 -17.90 6.44
N VAL A 276 10.86 -16.84 6.77
CA VAL A 276 11.39 -15.47 6.70
C VAL A 276 12.11 -15.09 8.00
N VAL A 277 13.12 -14.23 7.90
CA VAL A 277 13.93 -13.81 9.06
C VAL A 277 13.12 -13.10 10.15
N ASN A 278 12.19 -12.23 9.75
CA ASN A 278 11.29 -11.47 10.61
C ASN A 278 10.19 -10.83 9.75
N TYR A 279 9.25 -10.15 10.40
CA TYR A 279 8.37 -9.17 9.77
C TYR A 279 8.51 -7.86 10.52
N ALA A 280 9.07 -6.84 9.86
CA ALA A 280 9.21 -5.52 10.45
C ALA A 280 7.92 -4.70 10.23
N TRP A 281 7.34 -4.82 9.04
CA TRP A 281 6.17 -4.05 8.63
C TRP A 281 4.98 -4.96 8.33
N SER A 282 3.77 -4.49 8.62
CA SER A 282 2.52 -4.97 8.02
C SER A 282 1.77 -3.81 7.39
N PHE A 283 1.71 -3.79 6.06
CA PHE A 283 1.00 -2.79 5.29
C PHE A 283 -0.51 -3.11 5.37
N GLU A 284 -1.13 -2.83 6.52
CA GLU A 284 -2.53 -3.12 6.84
C GLU A 284 -3.50 -2.27 6.02
N LEU A 285 -3.16 -1.00 5.79
CA LEU A 285 -3.92 -0.07 4.95
C LEU A 285 -2.98 1.01 4.39
N ILE A 286 -2.02 0.63 3.56
CA ILE A 286 -1.23 1.57 2.75
C ILE A 286 -1.77 1.50 1.32
N VAL A 287 -2.92 2.15 1.13
CA VAL A 287 -3.72 2.11 -0.11
C VAL A 287 -2.90 2.17 -1.41
N PRO A 288 -1.86 3.03 -1.55
CA PRO A 288 -1.06 3.04 -2.75
C PRO A 288 -0.23 1.77 -2.98
N GLU A 289 -0.17 0.80 -2.09
CA GLU A 289 0.52 -0.50 -2.25
C GLU A 289 -0.45 -1.69 -2.19
N ASN A 290 -1.62 -1.53 -1.56
CA ASN A 290 -2.58 -2.62 -1.36
C ASN A 290 -3.64 -2.75 -2.48
N GLY A 291 -4.22 -3.95 -2.57
CA GLY A 291 -5.43 -4.24 -3.32
C GLY A 291 -6.57 -4.74 -2.45
N VAL A 292 -7.71 -5.02 -3.08
CA VAL A 292 -8.89 -5.65 -2.48
C VAL A 292 -9.20 -6.91 -3.26
N ILE A 293 -9.49 -8.00 -2.56
CA ILE A 293 -9.80 -9.29 -3.19
C ILE A 293 -11.32 -9.41 -3.34
N LEU A 294 -11.77 -9.57 -4.58
CA LEU A 294 -13.11 -10.02 -4.92
C LEU A 294 -13.15 -11.55 -4.93
N GLU A 295 -14.24 -12.14 -4.45
CA GLU A 295 -14.43 -13.60 -4.46
C GLU A 295 -15.76 -14.01 -5.07
N SER A 296 -15.72 -15.01 -5.94
CA SER A 296 -16.88 -15.60 -6.61
C SER A 296 -16.64 -17.10 -6.82
N SER A 297 -17.51 -17.96 -6.30
CA SER A 297 -17.40 -19.43 -6.43
C SER A 297 -16.04 -19.99 -5.96
N GLY A 298 -15.50 -19.40 -4.91
CA GLY A 298 -14.20 -19.68 -4.31
C GLY A 298 -13.02 -19.05 -5.03
N LEU A 299 -13.17 -18.50 -6.24
CA LEU A 299 -12.07 -17.88 -6.99
C LEU A 299 -11.77 -16.47 -6.47
N MET A 300 -10.49 -16.16 -6.30
CA MET A 300 -10.03 -14.86 -5.80
C MET A 300 -9.42 -14.03 -6.93
N LEU A 301 -9.90 -12.79 -7.08
CA LEU A 301 -9.35 -11.80 -8.01
C LEU A 301 -9.01 -10.54 -7.24
N GLU A 302 -7.74 -10.16 -7.21
CA GLU A 302 -7.34 -8.89 -6.60
C GLU A 302 -7.48 -7.73 -7.58
N THR A 303 -8.01 -6.61 -7.10
CA THR A 303 -8.00 -5.33 -7.80
C THR A 303 -7.31 -4.28 -6.95
N THR A 304 -6.52 -3.40 -7.56
CA THR A 304 -5.79 -2.35 -6.83
C THR A 304 -6.74 -1.40 -6.10
N PHE A 305 -6.36 -0.92 -4.90
CA PHE A 305 -7.19 0.07 -4.20
C PHE A 305 -7.24 1.40 -4.97
N ASP A 306 -6.19 1.72 -5.73
CA ASP A 306 -6.20 2.81 -6.72
C ASP A 306 -7.43 2.71 -7.66
N SER A 307 -7.72 1.52 -8.18
CA SER A 307 -8.88 1.28 -9.04
C SER A 307 -10.21 1.47 -8.31
N LEU A 308 -10.32 1.04 -7.04
CA LEU A 308 -11.47 1.34 -6.19
C LEU A 308 -11.69 2.85 -6.06
N MET A 309 -10.62 3.61 -5.82
CA MET A 309 -10.70 5.07 -5.70
C MET A 309 -11.11 5.72 -7.03
N PHE A 310 -10.59 5.26 -8.17
CA PHE A 310 -10.97 5.80 -9.48
C PHE A 310 -12.45 5.58 -9.82
N LEU A 311 -13.01 4.45 -9.40
CA LEU A 311 -14.38 4.07 -9.70
C LEU A 311 -15.40 4.52 -8.64
N SER A 312 -14.97 4.73 -7.39
CA SER A 312 -15.89 4.94 -6.26
C SER A 312 -15.31 5.80 -5.14
N GLY A 313 -14.29 6.61 -5.40
CA GLY A 313 -13.68 7.50 -4.41
C GLY A 313 -14.66 8.45 -3.72
N GLU A 314 -15.67 8.96 -4.42
CA GLU A 314 -16.74 9.77 -3.83
C GLU A 314 -17.58 8.99 -2.80
N ASN A 315 -17.90 7.72 -3.09
CA ASN A 315 -18.63 6.86 -2.15
C ASN A 315 -17.77 6.54 -0.92
N ILE A 316 -16.46 6.37 -1.12
CA ILE A 316 -15.50 6.03 -0.07
C ILE A 316 -15.28 7.24 0.86
N LEU A 317 -14.87 8.38 0.31
CA LEU A 317 -14.46 9.56 1.09
C LEU A 317 -15.62 10.49 1.47
N GLY A 318 -16.73 10.47 0.73
CA GLY A 318 -17.87 11.35 0.97
C GLY A 318 -17.47 12.83 0.90
N SER A 319 -17.68 13.57 1.99
CA SER A 319 -17.39 15.02 2.03
C SER A 319 -15.93 15.36 1.73
N ASP A 320 -15.02 14.42 2.01
CA ASP A 320 -13.57 14.67 1.93
C ASP A 320 -13.02 14.44 0.51
N PHE A 321 -13.82 13.89 -0.41
CA PHE A 321 -13.39 13.62 -1.79
C PHE A 321 -12.92 14.88 -2.52
N SER A 322 -13.58 16.03 -2.28
CA SER A 322 -13.19 17.29 -2.90
C SER A 322 -11.77 17.76 -2.54
N THR A 323 -11.26 17.31 -1.39
CA THR A 323 -9.92 17.65 -0.89
C THR A 323 -8.87 16.67 -1.38
N TYR A 324 -9.14 15.36 -1.26
CA TYR A 324 -8.13 14.32 -1.50
C TYR A 324 -8.26 13.62 -2.87
N GLY A 325 -9.41 13.75 -3.53
CA GLY A 325 -9.69 13.09 -4.81
C GLY A 325 -9.49 11.58 -4.72
N PHE A 326 -8.61 11.05 -5.58
CA PHE A 326 -8.31 9.61 -5.63
C PHE A 326 -7.29 9.13 -4.60
N GLN A 327 -6.75 10.01 -3.76
CA GLN A 327 -5.83 9.62 -2.69
C GLN A 327 -6.62 9.33 -1.41
N PHE A 328 -6.49 8.12 -0.86
CA PHE A 328 -7.05 7.81 0.45
C PHE A 328 -6.13 8.40 1.54
N PRO A 329 -6.65 9.25 2.45
CA PRO A 329 -5.80 10.14 3.25
C PRO A 329 -5.17 9.49 4.49
N ILE A 330 -5.72 8.40 5.01
CA ILE A 330 -5.28 7.75 6.26
C ILE A 330 -4.67 6.38 5.94
N ARG A 331 -3.57 6.03 6.59
CA ARG A 331 -2.99 4.69 6.54
C ARG A 331 -2.81 4.10 7.93
N PHE A 332 -2.84 2.77 7.97
CA PHE A 332 -2.55 1.95 9.14
C PHE A 332 -1.41 0.99 8.74
N ASP A 333 -0.39 0.87 9.58
CA ASP A 333 0.73 -0.05 9.42
C ASP A 333 1.07 -0.65 10.80
N PHE A 334 1.54 -1.90 10.84
CA PHE A 334 2.17 -2.43 12.04
C PHE A 334 3.68 -2.35 11.96
N LEU A 335 4.28 -1.68 12.94
CA LEU A 335 5.73 -1.67 13.14
C LEU A 335 6.06 -2.65 14.28
N ASP A 336 6.62 -3.80 13.92
CA ASP A 336 6.98 -4.85 14.87
C ASP A 336 8.47 -4.78 15.25
N THR A 337 8.73 -4.37 16.48
CA THR A 337 10.06 -4.31 17.10
C THR A 337 10.22 -5.36 18.21
N PHE A 338 9.28 -6.29 18.39
CA PHE A 338 9.36 -7.33 19.44
C PHE A 338 10.54 -8.26 19.21
N ASN A 339 11.43 -8.38 20.18
CA ASN A 339 12.65 -9.20 20.07
C ASN A 339 13.57 -8.78 18.90
N GLY A 340 13.32 -7.62 18.30
CA GLY A 340 14.09 -7.06 17.20
C GLY A 340 15.05 -6.00 17.71
N GLY A 341 15.07 -4.85 17.04
CA GLY A 341 15.82 -3.68 17.47
C GLY A 341 14.95 -2.43 17.52
N ASN A 342 15.51 -1.32 17.98
CA ASN A 342 14.86 -0.01 17.88
C ASN A 342 14.52 0.29 16.41
N LEU A 343 13.54 1.14 16.13
CA LEU A 343 13.40 1.79 14.85
C LEU A 343 14.49 2.88 14.70
N SER A 344 14.79 3.32 13.48
CA SER A 344 15.69 4.46 13.26
C SER A 344 15.17 5.72 13.94
N VAL A 345 16.07 6.55 14.45
CA VAL A 345 15.75 7.92 14.90
C VAL A 345 15.53 8.76 13.66
N GLN A 346 14.32 9.30 13.54
CA GLN A 346 13.83 9.88 12.30
C GLN A 346 12.88 11.05 12.54
N CYS A 347 12.53 11.74 11.46
CA CYS A 347 11.43 12.68 11.40
C CYS A 347 10.79 12.63 10.01
N HIS A 348 9.58 13.17 9.90
CA HIS A 348 8.88 13.38 8.64
C HIS A 348 8.97 14.84 8.21
N PRO A 349 8.92 15.14 6.89
CA PRO A 349 9.02 16.50 6.40
C PRO A 349 7.88 17.37 6.94
N THR A 350 8.16 18.65 7.15
CA THR A 350 7.13 19.66 7.35
C THR A 350 6.30 19.84 6.08
N GLN A 351 5.09 20.35 6.23
CA GLN A 351 4.18 20.62 5.11
C GLN A 351 4.79 21.54 4.04
N ASP A 352 5.53 22.58 4.47
CA ASP A 352 6.21 23.51 3.57
C ASP A 352 7.36 22.84 2.81
N TYR A 353 8.17 22.03 3.51
CA TYR A 353 9.28 21.31 2.91
C TYR A 353 8.81 20.29 1.87
N ILE A 354 7.77 19.51 2.18
CA ILE A 354 7.31 18.45 1.27
C ILE A 354 6.75 19.04 -0.03
N GLN A 355 6.02 20.16 0.06
CA GLN A 355 5.48 20.88 -1.08
C GLN A 355 6.59 21.49 -1.96
N LYS A 356 7.54 22.21 -1.36
CA LYS A 356 8.63 22.86 -2.10
C LYS A 356 9.59 21.85 -2.72
N THR A 357 9.90 20.78 -1.98
CA THR A 357 10.97 19.84 -2.36
C THR A 357 10.45 18.72 -3.25
N PHE A 358 9.27 18.17 -2.98
CA PHE A 358 8.75 17.00 -3.71
C PHE A 358 7.47 17.26 -4.51
N GLY A 359 6.78 18.39 -4.26
CA GLY A 359 5.51 18.71 -4.93
C GLY A 359 4.31 17.96 -4.37
N GLU A 360 4.47 17.27 -3.23
CA GLU A 360 3.37 16.60 -2.55
C GLU A 360 2.43 17.58 -1.87
N LYS A 361 1.14 17.25 -1.82
CA LYS A 361 0.11 18.13 -1.24
C LYS A 361 -0.02 18.02 0.26
N ILE A 362 0.19 16.81 0.79
CA ILE A 362 0.10 16.48 2.20
C ILE A 362 1.39 15.79 2.64
N THR A 363 1.78 16.01 3.88
CA THR A 363 2.96 15.36 4.46
C THR A 363 2.58 14.10 5.23
N GLN A 364 3.57 13.25 5.50
CA GLN A 364 3.46 12.16 6.45
C GLN A 364 3.48 12.72 7.87
N GLU A 365 2.38 12.58 8.56
CA GLU A 365 2.27 12.76 10.00
C GLU A 365 1.70 11.50 10.59
N GLU A 366 2.06 11.19 11.83
CA GLU A 366 1.77 9.89 12.39
C GLU A 366 1.49 9.92 13.88
N THR A 367 1.01 8.78 14.35
CA THR A 367 0.88 8.48 15.76
C THR A 367 1.29 7.04 15.99
N TYR A 368 1.90 6.77 17.14
CA TYR A 368 2.13 5.41 17.60
C TYR A 368 1.04 5.04 18.59
N TYR A 369 0.09 4.23 18.13
CA TYR A 369 -0.82 3.52 19.02
C TYR A 369 -0.15 2.21 19.42
N ILE A 370 0.13 2.01 20.70
CA ILE A 370 0.82 0.79 21.17
C ILE A 370 -0.20 -0.35 21.22
N LEU A 371 -0.22 -1.20 20.20
CA LEU A 371 -1.12 -2.36 20.13
C LEU A 371 -0.74 -3.39 21.19
N ASP A 372 0.56 -3.71 21.25
CA ASP A 372 1.14 -4.60 22.25
C ASP A 372 2.56 -4.17 22.58
N CYS A 373 3.06 -4.48 23.78
CA CYS A 373 4.43 -4.15 24.16
C CYS A 373 4.95 -5.02 25.31
N GLN A 374 6.28 -5.15 25.38
CA GLN A 374 6.99 -5.67 26.54
C GLN A 374 6.96 -4.67 27.70
N GLU A 375 7.11 -5.13 28.95
CA GLU A 375 7.06 -4.26 30.14
C GLU A 375 8.14 -3.15 30.13
N SER A 376 9.28 -3.40 29.48
CA SER A 376 10.39 -2.46 29.36
C SER A 376 10.39 -1.67 28.05
N ALA A 377 9.32 -1.73 27.26
CA ALA A 377 9.25 -1.07 25.97
C ALA A 377 9.23 0.46 26.11
N LEU A 378 9.88 1.13 25.16
CA LEU A 378 10.11 2.58 25.20
C LEU A 378 9.71 3.23 23.87
N VAL A 379 9.39 4.51 23.91
CA VAL A 379 9.25 5.38 22.73
C VAL A 379 10.17 6.59 22.91
N TYR A 380 10.99 6.85 21.89
CA TYR A 380 11.80 8.06 21.78
C TYR A 380 10.96 9.14 21.12
N LEU A 381 10.81 10.30 21.76
CA LEU A 381 9.90 11.34 21.26
C LEU A 381 10.32 12.73 21.73
N GLY A 382 10.54 13.64 20.78
CA GLY A 382 10.89 15.04 21.07
C GLY A 382 12.25 15.22 21.74
N PHE A 383 12.72 16.45 21.82
CA PHE A 383 14.07 16.75 22.30
C PHE A 383 14.14 16.90 23.82
N GLN A 384 15.33 16.65 24.38
CA GLN A 384 15.68 17.07 25.73
C GLN A 384 15.72 18.61 25.79
N GLU A 385 15.36 19.17 26.94
CA GLU A 385 15.45 20.62 27.19
C GLU A 385 16.88 21.12 26.93
N GLY A 386 17.01 22.20 26.16
CA GLY A 386 18.32 22.78 25.81
C GLY A 386 19.08 22.09 24.66
N THR A 387 18.52 21.06 24.04
CA THR A 387 19.09 20.51 22.79
C THR A 387 18.98 21.55 21.68
N THR A 388 20.12 21.86 21.03
CA THR A 388 20.17 22.83 19.93
C THR A 388 20.49 22.15 18.61
N PRO A 389 20.12 22.76 17.46
CA PRO A 389 20.46 22.22 16.15
C PRO A 389 21.95 21.93 15.96
N ALA A 390 22.82 22.83 16.44
CA ALA A 390 24.26 22.68 16.28
C ALA A 390 24.81 21.46 17.01
N ILE A 391 24.44 21.29 18.29
CA ILE A 391 24.92 20.16 19.12
C ILE A 391 24.36 18.84 18.59
N PHE A 392 23.09 18.80 18.18
CA PHE A 392 22.48 17.57 17.67
C PHE A 392 23.09 17.15 16.34
N ARG A 393 23.28 18.10 15.40
CA ARG A 393 23.96 17.85 14.13
C ARG A 393 25.36 17.30 14.33
N GLU A 394 26.17 17.96 15.16
CA GLU A 394 27.54 17.51 15.45
C GLU A 394 27.55 16.08 15.99
N ALA A 395 26.61 15.73 16.87
CA ALA A 395 26.52 14.40 17.43
C ALA A 395 26.17 13.32 16.39
N LEU A 396 25.24 13.62 15.47
CA LEU A 396 24.86 12.73 14.37
C LEU A 396 26.01 12.54 13.36
N GLU A 397 26.60 13.63 12.88
CA GLU A 397 27.69 13.62 11.90
C GLU A 397 28.91 12.91 12.49
N SER A 398 29.25 13.21 13.75
CA SER A 398 30.38 12.56 14.42
C SER A 398 30.17 11.07 14.64
N SER A 399 28.93 10.63 14.90
CA SER A 399 28.57 9.21 14.98
C SER A 399 28.74 8.51 13.63
N GLN A 400 28.24 9.13 12.56
CA GLN A 400 28.33 8.61 11.19
C GLN A 400 29.79 8.53 10.70
N GLU A 401 30.55 9.62 10.82
CA GLU A 401 31.93 9.72 10.31
C GLU A 401 32.89 8.79 11.04
N ARG A 402 32.75 8.67 12.37
CA ARG A 402 33.65 7.87 13.20
C ARG A 402 33.13 6.45 13.44
N ASN A 403 31.92 6.12 12.96
CA ASN A 403 31.23 4.86 13.21
C ASN A 403 31.19 4.51 14.72
N VAL A 404 30.80 5.49 15.55
CA VAL A 404 30.70 5.34 17.02
C VAL A 404 29.25 5.48 17.48
N PRO A 405 28.77 4.62 18.39
CA PRO A 405 27.40 4.71 18.88
C PRO A 405 27.07 6.07 19.48
N LEU A 406 25.90 6.59 19.15
CA LEU A 406 25.35 7.81 19.71
C LEU A 406 24.49 7.47 20.93
N GLU A 407 24.80 8.05 22.08
CA GLU A 407 23.92 8.06 23.25
C GLU A 407 22.74 9.02 23.02
N ILE A 408 21.79 8.59 22.19
CA ILE A 408 20.70 9.45 21.70
C ILE A 408 19.86 10.07 22.82
N GLU A 409 19.76 9.40 23.97
CA GLU A 409 18.98 9.83 25.13
C GLU A 409 19.45 11.16 25.75
N LYS A 410 20.70 11.57 25.45
CA LYS A 410 21.22 12.90 25.78
C LYS A 410 20.52 14.03 25.01
N TYR A 411 19.90 13.70 23.89
CA TYR A 411 19.30 14.65 22.94
C TYR A 411 17.80 14.46 22.76
N VAL A 412 17.33 13.22 22.81
CA VAL A 412 15.92 12.84 22.58
C VAL A 412 15.34 12.29 23.89
N GLN A 413 14.13 12.72 24.24
CA GLN A 413 13.41 12.21 25.41
C GLN A 413 12.92 10.78 25.16
N VAL A 414 12.79 10.03 26.26
CA VAL A 414 12.35 8.63 26.26
C VAL A 414 11.18 8.47 27.21
N PHE A 415 10.15 7.77 26.76
CA PHE A 415 8.94 7.50 27.54
C PHE A 415 8.67 6.00 27.60
N PRO A 416 8.21 5.47 28.74
CA PRO A 416 7.71 4.11 28.79
C PRO A 416 6.47 3.97 27.90
N ALA A 417 6.38 2.86 27.19
CA ALA A 417 5.20 2.50 26.41
C ALA A 417 4.31 1.55 27.23
N ALA A 418 3.00 1.78 27.22
CA ALA A 418 2.02 0.81 27.68
C ALA A 418 1.00 0.52 26.59
N LYS A 419 0.42 -0.69 26.62
CA LYS A 419 -0.67 -1.05 25.71
C LYS A 419 -1.75 0.03 25.73
N HIS A 420 -2.19 0.40 24.53
CA HIS A 420 -3.23 1.38 24.27
C HIS A 420 -2.84 2.83 24.56
N ASP A 421 -1.56 3.13 24.78
CA ASP A 421 -1.04 4.50 24.73
C ASP A 421 -1.05 5.03 23.28
N LEU A 422 -1.21 6.34 23.13
CA LEU A 422 -1.14 7.04 21.84
C LEU A 422 -0.13 8.17 21.92
N PHE A 423 1.00 8.00 21.24
CA PHE A 423 2.03 9.03 21.05
C PHE A 423 1.77 9.77 19.74
N LEU A 424 1.92 11.09 19.75
CA LEU A 424 1.60 11.97 18.63
C LEU A 424 2.89 12.47 17.99
N ILE A 425 2.99 12.32 16.67
CA ILE A 425 4.19 12.62 15.90
C ILE A 425 3.79 13.57 14.76
N PRO A 426 3.50 14.85 15.07
CA PRO A 426 3.27 15.85 14.05
C PRO A 426 4.54 16.08 13.20
N PRO A 427 4.41 16.62 11.98
CA PRO A 427 5.52 16.80 11.04
C PRO A 427 6.74 17.49 11.64
N GLY A 428 7.95 16.97 11.43
CA GLY A 428 9.19 17.53 12.00
C GLY A 428 9.52 17.11 13.44
N THR A 429 8.73 16.21 14.06
CA THR A 429 9.06 15.65 15.38
C THR A 429 10.16 14.59 15.27
N VAL A 430 11.23 14.70 16.07
CA VAL A 430 12.20 13.61 16.25
C VAL A 430 11.56 12.47 17.03
N HIS A 431 11.64 11.25 16.51
CA HIS A 431 11.04 10.08 17.16
C HIS A 431 11.70 8.77 16.75
N ALA A 432 11.44 7.71 17.52
CA ALA A 432 11.68 6.31 17.17
C ALA A 432 10.86 5.39 18.09
N SER A 433 10.36 4.27 17.56
CA SER A 433 9.87 3.16 18.40
C SER A 433 11.06 2.40 18.98
N GLY A 434 11.10 2.18 20.30
CA GLY A 434 12.11 1.33 20.94
C GLY A 434 11.79 -0.16 20.72
N ASN A 435 12.78 -1.02 20.97
CA ASN A 435 12.59 -2.48 20.99
C ASN A 435 11.45 -2.88 21.94
N GLY A 436 10.69 -3.90 21.55
CA GLY A 436 9.66 -4.51 22.39
C GLY A 436 8.27 -3.92 22.17
N ASN A 437 8.05 -3.15 21.11
CA ASN A 437 6.73 -2.62 20.74
C ASN A 437 6.18 -3.29 19.49
N LEU A 438 4.87 -3.49 19.47
CA LEU A 438 4.06 -3.61 18.26
C LEU A 438 3.23 -2.35 18.17
N VAL A 439 3.62 -1.49 17.24
CA VAL A 439 2.96 -0.20 17.04
C VAL A 439 1.95 -0.34 15.92
N LEU A 440 0.70 0.02 16.18
CA LEU A 440 -0.23 0.43 15.14
C LEU A 440 0.08 1.89 14.78
N GLU A 441 0.80 2.09 13.69
CA GLU A 441 1.07 3.41 13.15
C GLU A 441 -0.20 3.87 12.42
N ILE A 442 -0.86 4.87 12.98
CA ILE A 442 -1.92 5.60 12.29
C ILE A 442 -1.27 6.84 11.73
N SER A 443 -1.33 7.04 10.43
CA SER A 443 -0.64 8.14 9.76
C SER A 443 -1.37 8.62 8.52
N SER A 444 -0.94 9.76 7.97
CA SER A 444 -1.39 10.22 6.67
C SER A 444 -0.65 9.53 5.52
N THR A 445 -1.24 9.51 4.33
CA THR A 445 -0.56 9.10 3.08
C THR A 445 -0.12 10.36 2.34
N PRO A 446 1.15 10.56 1.92
CA PRO A 446 2.13 9.56 1.45
C PRO A 446 3.00 8.91 2.53
N TYR A 447 3.72 7.83 2.20
CA TYR A 447 4.43 6.97 3.17
C TYR A 447 5.94 6.78 2.98
N ILE A 448 6.51 7.23 1.85
CA ILE A 448 7.94 7.02 1.58
C ILE A 448 8.85 8.04 2.28
N TYR A 449 8.29 9.13 2.82
CA TYR A 449 9.03 10.32 3.27
C TYR A 449 9.48 10.24 4.74
N THR A 450 10.53 9.46 4.97
CA THR A 450 11.16 9.32 6.29
C THR A 450 12.63 9.75 6.25
N PHE A 451 12.99 10.76 7.04
CA PHE A 451 14.36 11.23 7.17
C PHE A 451 15.04 10.58 8.37
N LYS A 452 15.64 9.42 8.12
CA LYS A 452 16.45 8.69 9.11
C LYS A 452 17.74 9.46 9.40
N MET A 453 18.00 9.80 10.66
CA MET A 453 19.19 10.56 11.06
C MET A 453 20.19 9.71 11.82
N TYR A 454 19.72 8.74 12.61
CA TYR A 454 20.57 7.79 13.31
C TYR A 454 19.94 6.41 13.30
N ASP A 455 20.72 5.40 12.91
CA ASP A 455 20.23 4.04 12.75
C ASP A 455 21.01 3.01 13.58
N TRP A 456 21.54 3.44 14.72
CA TRP A 456 22.14 2.54 15.72
C TRP A 456 23.34 1.75 15.18
N LEU A 457 23.98 2.30 14.14
CA LEU A 457 25.08 1.68 13.38
C LEU A 457 24.75 0.29 12.82
N ARG A 458 23.47 -0.04 12.67
CA ARG A 458 23.06 -1.33 12.10
C ARG A 458 23.26 -1.36 10.58
N VAL A 459 23.37 -2.57 10.05
CA VAL A 459 23.30 -2.83 8.61
C VAL A 459 21.92 -3.32 8.19
N GLY A 460 21.58 -3.16 6.92
CA GLY A 460 20.40 -3.73 6.31
C GLY A 460 20.50 -5.25 6.18
N LEU A 461 19.42 -5.86 5.67
CA LEU A 461 19.40 -7.30 5.36
C LEU A 461 20.33 -7.67 4.20
N ASP A 462 20.79 -6.67 3.43
CA ASP A 462 21.81 -6.77 2.40
C ASP A 462 23.25 -6.70 2.95
N GLY A 463 23.41 -6.48 4.26
CA GLY A 463 24.71 -6.34 4.91
C GLY A 463 25.33 -4.95 4.79
N GLU A 464 24.65 -3.99 4.15
CA GLU A 464 25.16 -2.63 3.94
C GLU A 464 24.50 -1.62 4.90
N PRO A 465 25.20 -0.54 5.31
CA PRO A 465 24.58 0.52 6.09
C PRO A 465 23.37 1.13 5.39
N ARG A 466 22.28 1.36 6.13
CA ARG A 466 21.09 2.01 5.56
C ARG A 466 21.36 3.50 5.34
N PRO A 467 20.87 4.11 4.23
CA PRO A 467 21.06 5.54 3.98
C PRO A 467 20.50 6.41 5.10
N LEU A 468 21.30 7.37 5.55
CA LEU A 468 20.92 8.43 6.48
C LEU A 468 20.67 9.74 5.71
N ASN A 469 19.77 10.56 6.22
CA ASN A 469 19.30 11.83 5.67
C ASN A 469 19.45 12.94 6.73
N ILE A 470 20.66 13.10 7.28
CA ILE A 470 20.92 14.07 8.36
C ILE A 470 20.51 15.47 7.93
N ASP A 471 20.96 15.95 6.76
CA ASP A 471 20.64 17.31 6.29
C ASP A 471 19.14 17.56 6.16
N ARG A 472 18.41 16.65 5.50
CA ARG A 472 16.96 16.78 5.35
C ARG A 472 16.23 16.69 6.68
N GLY A 473 16.71 15.85 7.59
CA GLY A 473 16.21 15.79 8.96
C GLY A 473 16.38 17.14 9.65
N MET A 474 17.60 17.68 9.64
CA MET A 474 17.92 18.99 10.24
C MET A 474 17.14 20.16 9.64
N ASP A 475 16.80 20.11 8.35
CA ASP A 475 15.96 21.11 7.68
C ASP A 475 14.48 21.06 8.11
N ASN A 476 14.04 19.97 8.76
CA ASN A 476 12.64 19.73 9.12
C ASN A 476 12.38 19.63 10.62
N LEU A 477 13.41 19.39 11.42
CA LEU A 477 13.27 19.19 12.85
C LEU A 477 12.75 20.43 13.58
N VAL A 478 11.71 20.24 14.39
CA VAL A 478 11.14 21.26 15.27
C VAL A 478 11.74 21.12 16.67
N PHE A 479 12.83 21.84 16.93
CA PHE A 479 13.58 21.75 18.20
C PHE A 479 12.80 22.28 19.41
N GLU A 480 11.76 23.09 19.19
CA GLU A 480 10.88 23.62 20.24
C GLU A 480 9.99 22.55 20.87
N ARG A 481 9.86 21.37 20.24
CA ARG A 481 9.21 20.18 20.81
C ARG A 481 10.15 19.51 21.81
N ALA A 482 10.44 20.22 22.88
CA ALA A 482 11.41 19.84 23.90
C ALA A 482 10.85 19.94 25.34
N GLY A 483 11.53 19.26 26.26
CA GLY A 483 11.22 19.27 27.68
C GLY A 483 9.76 18.93 27.98
N GLU A 484 9.14 19.70 28.88
CA GLU A 484 7.77 19.44 29.36
C GLU A 484 6.67 19.65 28.29
N LYS A 485 6.97 20.31 27.17
CA LYS A 485 6.01 20.42 26.06
C LYS A 485 5.72 19.07 25.43
N VAL A 486 6.73 18.20 25.33
CA VAL A 486 6.58 16.86 24.75
C VAL A 486 5.49 16.06 25.48
N LYS A 487 5.56 15.96 26.81
CA LYS A 487 4.54 15.25 27.61
C LYS A 487 3.14 15.88 27.52
N LYS A 488 3.06 17.18 27.27
CA LYS A 488 1.79 17.93 27.24
C LYS A 488 1.11 17.88 25.87
N GLU A 489 1.90 17.93 24.81
CA GLU A 489 1.42 18.15 23.44
C GLU A 489 1.57 16.91 22.57
N LEU A 490 2.50 16.00 22.88
CA LEU A 490 2.84 14.84 22.05
C LEU A 490 2.46 13.49 22.66
N ILE A 491 1.86 13.47 23.85
CA ILE A 491 1.30 12.26 24.47
C ILE A 491 -0.19 12.48 24.67
N SER A 492 -1.01 11.72 23.95
CA SER A 492 -2.46 11.88 24.00
C SER A 492 -3.00 11.46 25.38
N LYS A 493 -3.98 12.21 25.87
CA LYS A 493 -4.67 11.91 27.13
C LYS A 493 -6.11 11.55 26.81
N PRO A 494 -6.51 10.28 26.93
CA PRO A 494 -7.87 9.85 26.62
C PRO A 494 -8.91 10.61 27.44
N LEU A 495 -9.93 11.14 26.77
CA LEU A 495 -11.07 11.83 27.36
C LEU A 495 -12.32 10.98 27.15
N GLN A 496 -12.98 10.56 28.22
CA GLN A 496 -14.23 9.83 28.10
C GLN A 496 -15.34 10.78 27.61
N LEU A 497 -15.85 10.53 26.41
CA LEU A 497 -16.97 11.27 25.83
C LEU A 497 -18.31 10.68 26.28
N GLU A 498 -18.42 9.36 26.25
CA GLU A 498 -19.67 8.65 26.55
C GLU A 498 -19.45 7.43 27.43
N ARG A 499 -20.47 7.14 28.24
CA ARG A 499 -20.56 5.93 29.05
C ARG A 499 -21.99 5.40 29.01
N GLN A 500 -22.17 4.30 28.29
CA GLN A 500 -23.43 3.58 28.21
C GLN A 500 -23.28 2.19 28.85
N THR A 501 -24.40 1.49 29.05
CA THR A 501 -24.36 0.11 29.55
C THR A 501 -23.60 -0.81 28.58
N GLY A 502 -23.81 -0.62 27.27
CA GLY A 502 -23.24 -1.47 26.21
C GLY A 502 -21.83 -1.09 25.76
N TYR A 503 -21.38 0.17 25.96
CA TYR A 503 -20.06 0.62 25.51
C TYR A 503 -19.58 1.88 26.23
N GLU A 504 -18.30 2.19 26.06
CA GLU A 504 -17.66 3.44 26.46
C GLU A 504 -16.92 4.03 25.25
N LEU A 505 -17.01 5.35 25.05
CA LEU A 505 -16.33 6.06 23.96
C LEU A 505 -15.33 7.06 24.56
N TYR A 506 -14.10 6.97 24.10
CA TYR A 506 -13.02 7.88 24.44
C TYR A 506 -12.56 8.64 23.20
N HIS A 507 -12.36 9.94 23.34
CA HIS A 507 -11.59 10.75 22.42
C HIS A 507 -10.11 10.65 22.80
N LEU A 508 -9.27 10.27 21.85
CA LEU A 508 -7.82 10.31 21.99
C LEU A 508 -7.36 11.52 21.18
N PRO A 509 -7.32 12.72 21.79
CA PRO A 509 -7.06 13.94 21.05
C PRO A 509 -5.70 13.84 20.35
N THR A 510 -5.72 14.10 19.05
CA THR A 510 -4.54 14.20 18.20
C THR A 510 -3.98 15.63 18.19
N HIS A 511 -2.76 15.80 17.68
CA HIS A 511 -2.12 17.11 17.61
C HIS A 511 -2.91 18.06 16.67
N GLN A 512 -2.83 19.37 16.90
CA GLN A 512 -3.54 20.36 16.06
C GLN A 512 -3.07 20.36 14.59
N GLU A 513 -1.84 19.94 14.35
CA GLU A 513 -1.28 19.80 12.99
C GLU A 513 -1.79 18.52 12.30
N HIS A 514 -2.35 17.56 13.04
CA HIS A 514 -2.91 16.33 12.46
C HIS A 514 -4.22 16.59 11.71
N LEU A 515 -4.31 16.04 10.49
CA LEU A 515 -5.47 16.07 9.60
C LEU A 515 -6.57 15.09 10.03
N TYR A 516 -6.22 14.04 10.77
CA TYR A 516 -7.15 13.04 11.30
C TYR A 516 -7.23 13.12 12.82
N ASP A 517 -8.31 12.55 13.36
CA ASP A 517 -8.52 12.38 14.79
C ASP A 517 -8.82 10.92 15.14
N VAL A 518 -8.69 10.59 16.43
CA VAL A 518 -8.78 9.21 16.91
C VAL A 518 -9.79 9.07 18.03
N HIS A 519 -10.72 8.13 17.85
CA HIS A 519 -11.62 7.65 18.88
C HIS A 519 -11.27 6.22 19.29
N ARG A 520 -11.61 5.85 20.52
CA ARG A 520 -11.47 4.50 21.04
C ARG A 520 -12.76 4.05 21.72
N TYR A 521 -13.32 2.96 21.22
CA TYR A 521 -14.48 2.31 21.80
C TYR A 521 -14.04 1.15 22.69
N ILE A 522 -14.67 1.00 23.85
CA ILE A 522 -14.66 -0.22 24.65
C ILE A 522 -16.08 -0.77 24.61
N ILE A 523 -16.29 -1.89 23.92
CA ILE A 523 -17.62 -2.40 23.59
C ILE A 523 -17.88 -3.66 24.39
N LYS A 524 -18.94 -3.64 25.20
CA LYS A 524 -19.40 -4.76 26.02
C LYS A 524 -20.47 -5.57 25.30
N THR A 525 -21.43 -4.90 24.66
CA THR A 525 -22.48 -5.53 23.84
C THR A 525 -22.41 -5.05 22.40
N ASP A 526 -22.72 -3.78 22.16
CA ASP A 526 -22.85 -3.18 20.85
C ASP A 526 -22.87 -1.65 20.90
N VAL A 527 -22.61 -1.02 19.76
CA VAL A 527 -22.73 0.42 19.53
C VAL A 527 -23.10 0.70 18.07
N GLU A 528 -24.12 1.55 17.85
CA GLU A 528 -24.43 2.10 16.53
C GLU A 528 -23.58 3.37 16.30
N VAL A 529 -22.98 3.49 15.11
CA VAL A 529 -22.13 4.60 14.73
C VAL A 529 -22.58 5.17 13.38
N LEU A 530 -22.73 6.49 13.32
CA LEU A 530 -22.98 7.21 12.06
C LEU A 530 -21.65 7.60 11.42
N THR A 531 -21.55 7.51 10.10
CA THR A 531 -20.35 7.95 9.34
C THR A 531 -20.29 9.46 9.18
N ASP A 532 -21.42 10.16 9.34
CA ASP A 532 -21.57 11.60 9.14
C ASP A 532 -20.97 12.09 7.81
N GLY A 533 -21.04 11.25 6.77
CA GLY A 533 -20.54 11.56 5.43
C GLY A 533 -19.02 11.44 5.27
N LYS A 534 -18.31 10.87 6.24
CA LYS A 534 -16.85 10.65 6.20
C LYS A 534 -16.49 9.16 6.19
N ALA A 535 -15.31 8.86 5.66
CA ALA A 535 -14.72 7.53 5.83
C ALA A 535 -14.25 7.34 7.28
N HIS A 536 -14.41 6.12 7.81
CA HIS A 536 -13.75 5.71 9.05
C HIS A 536 -12.75 4.60 8.75
N VAL A 537 -11.63 4.58 9.48
CA VAL A 537 -10.73 3.43 9.53
C VAL A 537 -10.77 2.86 10.92
N LEU A 538 -11.10 1.57 11.04
CA LEU A 538 -11.23 0.86 12.30
C LEU A 538 -10.14 -0.19 12.43
N SER A 539 -9.62 -0.41 13.64
CA SER A 539 -8.81 -1.58 13.97
C SER A 539 -9.27 -2.18 15.29
N LEU A 540 -9.42 -3.51 15.34
CA LEU A 540 -9.70 -4.25 16.57
C LEU A 540 -8.40 -4.41 17.35
N VAL A 541 -8.25 -3.61 18.40
CA VAL A 541 -6.98 -3.47 19.15
C VAL A 541 -6.96 -4.20 20.49
N ASP A 542 -8.10 -4.74 20.95
CA ASP A 542 -8.18 -5.65 22.10
C ASP A 542 -9.43 -6.54 21.99
N GLY A 543 -9.33 -7.77 22.48
CA GLY A 543 -10.33 -8.82 22.34
C GLY A 543 -10.23 -9.60 21.01
N GLU A 544 -10.89 -10.76 20.95
CA GLU A 544 -10.64 -11.75 19.90
C GLU A 544 -11.33 -11.41 18.57
N GLN A 545 -12.63 -11.07 18.61
CA GLN A 545 -13.41 -10.78 17.41
C GLN A 545 -14.52 -9.75 17.67
N MET A 546 -14.85 -8.98 16.64
CA MET A 546 -16.02 -8.11 16.56
C MET A 546 -16.82 -8.41 15.30
N ASP A 547 -18.09 -8.03 15.30
CA ASP A 547 -18.98 -8.10 14.14
C ASP A 547 -19.44 -6.68 13.78
N ILE A 548 -19.24 -6.29 12.53
CA ILE A 548 -19.77 -5.05 11.98
C ILE A 548 -21.03 -5.39 11.18
N ILE A 549 -22.14 -4.76 11.52
CA ILE A 549 -23.45 -5.01 10.90
C ILE A 549 -23.85 -3.80 10.06
N VAL A 550 -24.16 -4.03 8.78
CA VAL A 550 -24.65 -3.03 7.82
C VAL A 550 -25.82 -3.63 7.05
N ASP A 551 -26.99 -3.00 7.11
CA ASP A 551 -28.21 -3.45 6.41
C ASP A 551 -28.52 -4.96 6.61
N ASP A 552 -28.42 -5.43 7.86
CA ASP A 552 -28.57 -6.84 8.28
C ASP A 552 -27.49 -7.82 7.76
N GLU A 553 -26.47 -7.34 7.03
CA GLU A 553 -25.28 -8.11 6.67
C GLU A 553 -24.21 -8.03 7.75
N HIS A 554 -23.53 -9.15 7.99
CA HIS A 554 -22.56 -9.34 9.08
C HIS A 554 -21.14 -9.47 8.53
N PHE A 555 -20.20 -8.74 9.13
CA PHE A 555 -18.79 -8.71 8.76
C PHE A 555 -17.95 -8.93 10.02
N VAL A 556 -17.48 -10.16 10.21
CA VAL A 556 -16.68 -10.53 11.39
C VAL A 556 -15.22 -10.19 11.15
N PHE A 557 -14.64 -9.47 12.11
CA PHE A 557 -13.23 -9.09 12.11
C PHE A 557 -12.53 -9.62 13.37
N SER A 558 -11.33 -10.14 13.18
CA SER A 558 -10.47 -10.68 14.23
C SER A 558 -9.50 -9.63 14.76
N PHE A 559 -8.90 -9.91 15.91
CA PHE A 559 -7.87 -9.07 16.52
C PHE A 559 -6.79 -8.66 15.50
N ALA A 560 -6.33 -7.41 15.62
CA ALA A 560 -5.35 -6.74 14.74
C ALA A 560 -5.81 -6.48 13.30
N GLU A 561 -7.03 -6.88 12.90
CA GLU A 561 -7.53 -6.54 11.56
C GLU A 561 -7.96 -5.08 11.46
N THR A 562 -7.55 -4.44 10.36
CA THR A 562 -7.96 -3.07 10.00
C THR A 562 -9.02 -3.09 8.90
N VAL A 563 -10.03 -2.23 9.01
CA VAL A 563 -11.14 -2.13 8.04
C VAL A 563 -11.51 -0.67 7.76
N VAL A 564 -11.78 -0.36 6.50
CA VAL A 564 -12.34 0.92 6.06
C VAL A 564 -13.86 0.82 6.06
N ILE A 565 -14.53 1.77 6.69
CA ILE A 565 -15.97 2.00 6.55
C ILE A 565 -16.16 3.20 5.62
N PRO A 566 -16.62 2.98 4.38
CA PRO A 566 -16.93 4.05 3.43
C PRO A 566 -17.95 5.06 3.98
N ALA A 567 -17.83 6.32 3.58
CA ALA A 567 -18.83 7.34 3.87
C ALA A 567 -20.23 6.90 3.41
N ALA A 568 -20.32 6.22 2.26
CA ALA A 568 -21.57 5.71 1.67
C ALA A 568 -22.29 4.65 2.52
N THR A 569 -21.61 4.03 3.50
CA THR A 569 -22.23 3.11 4.47
C THR A 569 -23.24 3.83 5.37
N LYS A 570 -23.05 5.14 5.64
CA LYS A 570 -23.91 6.03 6.46
C LYS A 570 -24.02 5.66 7.94
N ARG A 571 -24.29 4.39 8.25
CA ARG A 571 -24.45 3.85 9.59
C ARG A 571 -23.97 2.40 9.65
N TYR A 572 -23.47 1.99 10.79
CA TYR A 572 -23.09 0.60 11.06
C TYR A 572 -23.16 0.34 12.57
N THR A 573 -23.33 -0.93 12.94
CA THR A 573 -23.29 -1.37 14.34
C THR A 573 -22.05 -2.21 14.56
N ILE A 574 -21.26 -1.90 15.58
CA ILE A 574 -20.18 -2.78 16.04
C ILE A 574 -20.73 -3.59 17.20
N LYS A 575 -20.67 -4.93 17.09
CA LYS A 575 -21.14 -5.87 18.10
C LYS A 575 -19.98 -6.70 18.64
N ASN A 576 -19.94 -6.83 19.95
CA ASN A 576 -19.02 -7.73 20.64
C ASN A 576 -19.53 -9.17 20.53
N LEU A 577 -18.70 -10.08 20.00
CA LEU A 577 -18.99 -11.50 19.93
C LEU A 577 -18.47 -12.30 21.15
N GLN A 578 -17.76 -11.62 22.05
CA GLN A 578 -17.02 -12.25 23.14
C GLN A 578 -17.64 -11.95 24.51
N ASN A 579 -17.29 -12.77 25.50
CA ASN A 579 -17.71 -12.57 26.89
C ASN A 579 -16.99 -11.40 27.58
N LYS A 580 -15.80 -11.05 27.09
CA LYS A 580 -15.01 -9.90 27.57
C LYS A 580 -15.24 -8.72 26.63
N PRO A 581 -15.13 -7.47 27.11
CA PRO A 581 -15.20 -6.32 26.23
C PRO A 581 -14.12 -6.36 25.15
N VAL A 582 -14.45 -5.86 23.96
CA VAL A 582 -13.50 -5.63 22.86
C VAL A 582 -13.16 -4.14 22.79
N MET A 583 -11.99 -3.81 22.24
CA MET A 583 -11.55 -2.43 22.06
C MET A 583 -11.28 -2.13 20.60
N VAL A 584 -11.87 -1.06 20.09
CA VAL A 584 -11.76 -0.66 18.68
C VAL A 584 -11.24 0.76 18.59
N VAL A 585 -10.18 0.96 17.82
CA VAL A 585 -9.69 2.29 17.46
C VAL A 585 -10.35 2.72 16.16
N LYS A 586 -10.85 3.96 16.12
CA LYS A 586 -11.45 4.59 14.94
C LYS A 586 -10.67 5.86 14.59
N ALA A 587 -10.07 5.91 13.40
CA ALA A 587 -9.50 7.12 12.82
C ALA A 587 -10.42 7.71 11.74
N PHE A 588 -10.47 9.04 11.63
CA PHE A 588 -11.27 9.75 10.64
C PHE A 588 -10.71 11.17 10.40
N ILE A 589 -11.00 11.77 9.25
CA ILE A 589 -10.57 13.13 8.91
C ILE A 589 -11.33 14.16 9.78
N LYS A 590 -10.63 15.17 10.28
CA LYS A 590 -11.20 16.25 11.11
C LYS A 590 -12.23 17.10 10.38
#